data_AF-A0A1Z4QQU5-F1
#
_entry.id   AF-A0A1Z4QQU5-F1
#
_cell.length_a   1.000
_cell.length_b   1.000
_cell.length_c   1.000
_cell.angle_alpha   90.00
_cell.angle_beta   90.00
_cell.angle_gamma   90.00
#
_symmetry.space_group_name_H-M   'P 1'
#
loop_
_entity.id
_entity.type
_entity.pdbx_description
1 polymer ?
#
loop_
_entity_poly.entity_id
_entity_poly.type
_entity_poly.pdbx_seq_one_letter_code
_entity_poly.pdbx_strand_id
1 'polypeptide(L)'
;MQQFCVPNYFVSPRIEFSRYFCQNWILLILPLYIRPLNEDNRLIIVKPKVTIECNLPKAFAEGNCVIEFSSIFLRGLKISLSHQDILGKLMAGLNTQPNWGCRYFLKQLENNAFSVNLGQTTLILSELETVDLCLCVDVVCQKYQNKIIEFENLLETWDFDFIQFADIRGFYLFSVEQPLWELMQKFADEFNYAQGKSEWHIFHQEDISIRVSRGIRDHAFILPKYGGNFSLIPNNQIKIIYELNDVHLQSLEQRKVTSWQQDIGSRGTWTAIYTKKWLLEKYIPKVIDYYSEKSPLSEVEWLSKIMIYQYERGSIIEINDIRDFIPYLRDIQSWLHIYKANIAASLLRPYYKAFTDLVRNTDSAIMGMDYIIGNLHGIEWKNTREQVNNNSLGWTFKDALVYLDAQITRINNCEYENCLKADLMTRTYIWIIEHGKISFSQSQMNAAKQALLTLWELSRFEMRHVYPNR
;
A
#
# COMPACT_ATOMS: atom_id res chain seq x y z
N MET A 1 88.35 -0.80 16.36
CA MET A 1 87.54 -1.40 17.45
C MET A 1 86.10 -1.07 17.15
N GLN A 2 85.42 -1.96 16.42
CA GLN A 2 84.62 -3.06 16.97
C GLN A 2 83.37 -2.51 17.66
N GLN A 3 82.21 -2.51 17.02
CA GLN A 3 81.34 -3.64 16.63
C GLN A 3 80.32 -4.02 17.71
N PHE A 4 79.07 -4.10 17.24
CA PHE A 4 78.02 -5.04 17.60
C PHE A 4 77.38 -4.92 19.00
N CYS A 5 76.07 -5.16 19.20
CA CYS A 5 75.04 -5.75 18.34
C CYS A 5 73.65 -5.28 18.80
N VAL A 6 72.74 -5.11 17.83
CA VAL A 6 71.27 -5.13 17.95
C VAL A 6 70.81 -6.60 18.09
N PRO A 7 69.58 -6.92 18.56
CA PRO A 7 68.42 -7.05 17.64
C PRO A 7 67.09 -6.54 18.25
N ASN A 8 66.30 -5.74 17.52
CA ASN A 8 65.17 -6.12 16.62
C ASN A 8 63.83 -6.31 17.39
N TYR A 9 62.63 -5.97 16.92
CA TYR A 9 62.04 -5.70 15.59
C TYR A 9 60.91 -4.63 15.77
N PHE A 10 60.76 -3.55 14.98
CA PHE A 10 60.31 -3.44 13.57
C PHE A 10 58.93 -4.13 13.36
N VAL A 11 57.88 -3.55 12.77
CA VAL A 11 57.79 -2.92 11.43
C VAL A 11 56.44 -2.17 11.31
N SER A 12 56.47 -0.92 10.81
CA SER A 12 55.40 -0.33 9.98
C SER A 12 55.67 -0.72 8.52
N PRO A 13 54.65 -0.82 7.64
CA PRO A 13 54.70 0.20 6.59
C PRO A 13 53.34 0.70 6.10
N ARG A 14 53.36 1.97 5.70
CA ARG A 14 52.53 2.54 4.65
C ARG A 14 52.48 1.60 3.44
N ILE A 15 51.28 1.35 2.92
CA ILE A 15 51.07 0.90 1.55
C ILE A 15 50.14 1.90 0.86
N GLU A 16 50.58 2.32 -0.31
CA GLU A 16 49.96 3.21 -1.28
C GLU A 16 48.54 2.76 -1.64
N PHE A 17 47.56 3.67 -1.62
CA PHE A 17 46.36 3.51 -2.43
C PHE A 17 46.44 4.47 -3.63
N SER A 18 46.95 3.87 -4.69
CA SER A 18 46.86 4.31 -6.08
C SER A 18 45.42 4.73 -6.43
N ARG A 19 45.34 5.91 -7.05
CA ARG A 19 44.35 6.35 -8.05
C ARG A 19 43.58 5.17 -8.65
N TYR A 20 42.26 5.09 -8.40
CA TYR A 20 41.19 4.53 -9.23
C TYR A 20 39.96 4.32 -8.33
N PHE A 21 39.23 5.38 -7.98
CA PHE A 21 37.82 5.34 -7.56
C PHE A 21 37.31 6.78 -7.39
N CYS A 22 37.39 7.53 -8.48
CA CYS A 22 36.78 8.86 -8.64
C CYS A 22 36.38 8.99 -10.10
N GLN A 23 35.23 8.40 -10.46
CA GLN A 23 34.50 8.70 -11.70
C GLN A 23 33.11 8.07 -11.61
N ASN A 24 32.08 8.90 -11.86
CA ASN A 24 30.64 8.60 -12.03
C ASN A 24 29.67 8.98 -10.91
N TRP A 25 29.98 10.03 -10.13
CA TRP A 25 28.95 10.83 -9.45
C TRP A 25 29.25 12.32 -9.63
N ILE A 26 29.06 12.86 -10.83
CA ILE A 26 28.85 14.30 -11.14
C ILE A 26 28.43 14.40 -12.62
N LEU A 27 27.23 14.98 -12.84
CA LEU A 27 26.56 15.47 -14.06
C LEU A 27 25.09 15.02 -13.95
N LEU A 28 24.07 15.82 -13.63
CA LEU A 28 23.85 17.27 -13.75
C LEU A 28 22.99 17.75 -12.57
N ILE A 29 23.54 18.63 -11.72
CA ILE A 29 22.73 19.57 -10.94
C ILE A 29 22.40 20.73 -11.89
N LEU A 30 21.31 20.62 -12.63
CA LEU A 30 20.59 21.80 -13.10
C LEU A 30 19.91 22.42 -11.87
N PRO A 31 19.81 23.76 -11.76
CA PRO A 31 19.12 24.37 -10.64
C PRO A 31 17.64 23.99 -10.74
N LEU A 32 17.24 23.02 -9.92
CA LEU A 32 15.86 22.72 -9.59
C LEU A 32 15.24 23.99 -8.99
N TYR A 33 14.61 24.82 -9.82
CA TYR A 33 13.68 25.84 -9.35
C TYR A 33 12.39 25.13 -8.89
N ILE A 34 12.46 24.44 -7.76
CA ILE A 34 11.27 24.01 -7.02
C ILE A 34 10.78 25.26 -6.31
N ARG A 35 9.71 25.88 -6.79
CA ARG A 35 8.96 26.87 -6.01
C ARG A 35 7.75 26.16 -5.43
N PRO A 36 7.84 25.54 -4.24
CA PRO A 36 6.65 25.06 -3.56
C PRO A 36 5.90 26.30 -3.06
N LEU A 37 4.97 26.81 -3.85
CA LEU A 37 3.93 27.69 -3.32
C LEU A 37 2.96 26.79 -2.53
N ASN A 38 3.22 26.62 -1.24
CA ASN A 38 2.31 25.96 -0.31
C ASN A 38 1.09 26.86 -0.05
N GLU A 39 0.16 26.88 -0.98
CA GLU A 39 -1.25 26.91 -0.59
C GLU A 39 -1.57 25.46 -0.24
N ASP A 40 -1.71 25.12 1.05
CA ASP A 40 -1.40 23.83 1.73
C ASP A 40 -1.77 22.47 1.06
N ASN A 41 -2.52 22.43 -0.04
CA ASN A 41 -2.89 21.22 -0.80
C ASN A 41 -2.69 21.33 -2.33
N ARG A 42 -2.08 22.41 -2.83
CA ARG A 42 -1.73 22.57 -4.25
C ARG A 42 -0.22 22.39 -4.45
N LEU A 43 0.15 21.59 -5.44
CA LEU A 43 1.53 21.29 -5.81
C LEU A 43 1.76 21.72 -7.25
N ILE A 44 2.81 22.51 -7.50
CA ILE A 44 3.20 22.90 -8.86
C ILE A 44 4.63 22.41 -9.09
N ILE A 45 4.81 21.54 -10.08
CA ILE A 45 6.12 21.04 -10.50
C ILE A 45 6.41 21.56 -11.91
N VAL A 46 7.56 22.20 -12.06
CA VAL A 46 7.99 22.80 -13.33
C VAL A 46 9.30 22.14 -13.77
N LYS A 47 9.29 21.64 -15.01
CA LYS A 47 10.47 21.24 -15.78
C LYS A 47 10.52 22.03 -17.08
N PRO A 48 11.67 22.10 -17.76
CA PRO A 48 11.82 22.92 -18.97
C PRO A 48 10.73 22.68 -20.03
N LYS A 49 10.31 21.43 -20.22
CA LYS A 49 9.30 21.05 -21.22
C LYS A 49 7.89 20.83 -20.68
N VAL A 50 7.74 20.59 -19.39
CA VAL A 50 6.47 20.16 -18.79
C VAL A 50 6.22 20.88 -17.47
N THR A 51 5.00 21.36 -17.28
CA THR A 51 4.50 21.84 -15.99
C THR A 51 3.32 20.98 -15.57
N ILE A 52 3.29 20.57 -14.29
CA ILE A 52 2.14 19.90 -13.70
C ILE A 52 1.68 20.69 -12.48
N GLU A 53 0.43 21.11 -12.51
CA GLU A 53 -0.27 21.68 -11.35
C GLU A 53 -1.23 20.63 -10.80
N CYS A 54 -1.09 20.25 -9.54
CA CYS A 54 -1.87 19.19 -8.92
C CYS A 54 -2.53 19.68 -7.64
N ASN A 55 -3.82 19.40 -7.50
CA ASN A 55 -4.53 19.46 -6.24
C ASN A 55 -4.46 18.08 -5.60
N LEU A 56 -3.74 18.00 -4.47
CA LEU A 56 -3.56 16.77 -3.71
C LEU A 56 -4.89 16.32 -3.06
N PRO A 57 -5.08 15.01 -2.85
CA PRO A 57 -6.30 14.50 -2.26
C PRO A 57 -6.40 14.96 -0.81
N LYS A 58 -7.63 15.30 -0.38
CA LYS A 58 -7.93 15.72 0.99
C LYS A 58 -8.76 14.65 1.69
N ALA A 59 -8.14 13.88 2.58
CA ALA A 59 -8.82 12.92 3.44
C ALA A 59 -9.85 12.04 2.68
N PHE A 60 -9.36 11.30 1.67
CA PHE A 60 -10.16 10.46 0.76
C PHE A 60 -11.14 11.21 -0.17
N ALA A 61 -11.02 12.53 -0.29
CA ALA A 61 -11.56 13.28 -1.42
C ALA A 61 -10.66 13.14 -2.66
N GLU A 62 -11.31 13.22 -3.82
CA GLU A 62 -10.64 13.19 -5.12
C GLU A 62 -9.71 14.39 -5.30
N GLY A 63 -8.51 14.14 -5.81
CA GLY A 63 -7.60 15.16 -6.30
C GLY A 63 -7.63 15.21 -7.83
N ASN A 64 -6.94 16.19 -8.40
CA ASN A 64 -6.84 16.35 -9.85
C ASN A 64 -5.52 17.03 -10.23
N CYS A 65 -5.16 16.98 -11.51
CA CYS A 65 -4.02 17.75 -12.00
C CYS A 65 -4.22 18.26 -13.42
N VAL A 66 -3.46 19.30 -13.76
CA VAL A 66 -3.39 19.88 -15.09
C VAL A 66 -1.94 19.79 -15.56
N ILE A 67 -1.74 19.23 -16.76
CA ILE A 67 -0.44 19.09 -17.41
C ILE A 67 -0.37 20.05 -18.59
N GLU A 68 0.72 20.81 -18.65
CA GLU A 68 1.02 21.77 -19.71
C GLU A 68 2.40 21.51 -20.31
N PHE A 69 2.53 21.73 -21.62
CA PHE A 69 3.77 21.56 -22.35
C PHE A 69 4.28 22.90 -22.88
N SER A 70 5.60 23.10 -22.85
CA SER A 70 6.24 24.34 -23.34
C SER A 70 6.66 24.27 -24.81
N SER A 71 6.52 23.12 -25.48
CA SER A 71 6.88 22.99 -26.89
C SER A 71 5.93 23.77 -27.79
N ILE A 72 6.47 24.30 -28.89
CA ILE A 72 5.72 25.18 -29.81
C ILE A 72 4.47 24.47 -30.36
N PHE A 73 4.57 23.17 -30.65
CA PHE A 73 3.47 22.37 -31.18
C PHE A 73 2.37 22.05 -30.15
N LEU A 74 2.70 22.05 -28.85
CA LEU A 74 1.76 21.76 -27.76
C LEU A 74 1.41 23.01 -26.95
N ARG A 75 1.83 24.19 -27.41
CA ARG A 75 1.65 25.45 -26.69
C ARG A 75 0.15 25.75 -26.55
N GLY A 76 -0.28 25.98 -25.31
CA GLY A 76 -1.68 26.25 -24.97
C GLY A 76 -2.53 25.01 -24.75
N LEU A 77 -2.01 23.81 -25.00
CA LEU A 77 -2.68 22.57 -24.62
C LEU A 77 -2.60 22.38 -23.10
N LYS A 78 -3.76 22.27 -22.45
CA LYS A 78 -3.89 21.92 -21.04
C LYS A 78 -4.65 20.60 -20.93
N ILE A 79 -4.00 19.58 -20.38
CA ILE A 79 -4.62 18.28 -20.16
C ILE A 79 -5.00 18.17 -18.70
N SER A 80 -6.30 18.07 -18.42
CA SER A 80 -6.81 17.84 -17.06
C SER A 80 -6.97 16.35 -16.80
N LEU A 81 -6.48 15.88 -15.65
CA LEU A 81 -6.58 14.50 -15.20
C LEU A 81 -7.38 14.44 -13.89
N SER A 82 -8.32 13.51 -13.85
CA SER A 82 -9.11 13.21 -12.65
C SER A 82 -8.30 12.39 -11.63
N HIS A 83 -8.89 12.17 -10.45
CA HIS A 83 -8.34 11.27 -9.44
C HIS A 83 -8.06 9.87 -10.00
N GLN A 84 -9.03 9.34 -10.74
CA GLN A 84 -8.95 8.01 -11.35
C GLN A 84 -7.86 7.94 -12.43
N ASP A 85 -7.65 9.03 -13.20
CA ASP A 85 -6.56 9.09 -14.18
C ASP A 85 -5.19 9.09 -13.49
N ILE A 86 -5.03 9.88 -12.42
CA ILE A 86 -3.78 9.96 -11.65
C ILE A 86 -3.44 8.58 -11.07
N LEU A 87 -4.37 7.98 -10.34
CA LEU A 87 -4.17 6.67 -9.72
C LEU A 87 -4.01 5.57 -10.77
N GLY A 88 -4.94 5.45 -11.70
CA GLY A 88 -5.00 4.34 -12.65
C GLY A 88 -3.94 4.37 -13.75
N LYS A 89 -3.40 5.55 -14.12
CA LYS A 89 -2.45 5.67 -15.23
C LYS A 89 -1.06 6.13 -14.81
N LEU A 90 -0.95 7.09 -13.89
CA LEU A 90 0.32 7.74 -13.57
C LEU A 90 1.10 7.09 -12.43
N MET A 91 0.44 6.31 -11.56
CA MET A 91 1.09 5.67 -10.40
C MET A 91 1.98 4.49 -10.75
N ALA A 92 1.74 3.81 -11.87
CA ALA A 92 2.51 2.63 -12.23
C ALA A 92 3.92 2.99 -12.71
N GLY A 93 4.91 2.31 -12.15
CA GLY A 93 6.31 2.43 -12.59
C GLY A 93 6.95 3.78 -12.25
N LEU A 94 6.61 4.40 -11.11
CA LEU A 94 7.30 5.62 -10.65
C LEU A 94 8.82 5.41 -10.58
N ASN A 95 9.57 6.48 -10.87
CA ASN A 95 11.04 6.53 -10.85
C ASN A 95 11.72 5.56 -11.83
N THR A 96 11.02 5.12 -12.88
CA THR A 96 11.59 4.30 -13.96
C THR A 96 11.86 5.10 -15.22
N GLN A 97 12.80 4.65 -16.04
CA GLN A 97 13.08 5.29 -17.32
C GLN A 97 11.93 5.08 -18.33
N PRO A 98 11.68 6.04 -19.24
CA PRO A 98 10.60 5.95 -20.22
C PRO A 98 10.61 4.68 -21.08
N ASN A 99 11.79 4.18 -21.42
CA ASN A 99 11.98 3.03 -22.31
C ASN A 99 11.88 1.66 -21.62
N TRP A 100 11.73 1.59 -20.29
CA TRP A 100 11.67 0.32 -19.56
C TRP A 100 10.32 -0.40 -19.68
N GLY A 101 9.28 0.27 -20.19
CA GLY A 101 7.93 -0.30 -20.29
C GLY A 101 7.26 -0.53 -18.92
N CYS A 102 7.69 0.21 -17.90
CA CYS A 102 7.14 0.14 -16.54
C CYS A 102 5.93 1.06 -16.32
N ARG A 103 5.75 2.09 -17.16
CA ARG A 103 4.74 3.15 -16.99
C ARG A 103 3.57 2.94 -17.95
N TYR A 104 2.34 2.83 -17.45
CA TYR A 104 1.16 2.53 -18.28
C TYR A 104 0.81 3.62 -19.29
N PHE A 105 1.08 4.87 -18.95
CA PHE A 105 0.77 6.01 -19.81
C PHE A 105 1.78 6.17 -20.97
N LEU A 106 2.84 5.34 -21.05
CA LEU A 106 3.88 5.45 -22.07
C LEU A 106 3.98 4.19 -22.93
N LYS A 107 4.16 4.40 -24.23
CA LYS A 107 4.56 3.37 -25.18
C LYS A 107 5.62 3.92 -26.13
N GLN A 108 6.79 3.30 -26.16
CA GLN A 108 7.82 3.64 -27.13
C GLN A 108 7.36 3.29 -28.55
N LEU A 109 7.53 4.22 -29.49
CA LEU A 109 7.19 4.03 -30.90
C LEU A 109 8.44 3.71 -31.72
N GLU A 110 9.40 4.64 -31.72
CA GLU A 110 10.67 4.56 -32.41
C GLU A 110 11.81 5.05 -31.48
N ASN A 111 13.06 4.99 -31.94
CA ASN A 111 14.17 5.57 -31.21
C ASN A 111 13.93 7.09 -31.06
N ASN A 112 13.71 7.54 -29.82
CA ASN A 112 13.49 8.93 -29.39
C ASN A 112 12.05 9.47 -29.48
N ALA A 113 11.04 8.63 -29.76
CA ALA A 113 9.64 9.04 -29.79
C ALA A 113 8.74 8.12 -28.96
N PHE A 114 7.86 8.74 -28.17
CA PHE A 114 6.96 8.04 -27.24
C PHE A 114 5.51 8.47 -27.47
N SER A 115 4.62 7.48 -27.55
CA SER A 115 3.18 7.71 -27.42
C SER A 115 2.83 7.83 -25.94
N VAL A 116 2.13 8.89 -25.58
CA VAL A 116 1.77 9.26 -24.21
C VAL A 116 0.26 9.39 -24.09
N ASN A 117 -0.36 8.57 -23.26
CA ASN A 117 -1.81 8.58 -23.03
C ASN A 117 -2.14 9.25 -21.68
N LEU A 118 -2.70 10.46 -21.73
CA LEU A 118 -3.06 11.27 -20.56
C LEU A 118 -4.57 11.53 -20.60
N GLY A 119 -5.32 10.87 -19.72
CA GLY A 119 -6.78 10.96 -19.69
C GLY A 119 -7.39 10.46 -21.01
N GLN A 120 -8.09 11.33 -21.73
CA GLN A 120 -8.65 11.01 -23.05
C GLN A 120 -7.72 11.45 -24.21
N THR A 121 -6.57 12.04 -23.91
CA THR A 121 -5.65 12.60 -24.90
C THR A 121 -4.49 11.65 -25.15
N THR A 122 -4.12 11.45 -26.42
CA THR A 122 -2.88 10.76 -26.80
C THR A 122 -1.97 11.73 -27.54
N LEU A 123 -0.72 11.83 -27.10
CA LEU A 123 0.31 12.69 -27.66
C LEU A 123 1.50 11.88 -28.12
N ILE A 124 2.27 12.42 -29.06
CA ILE A 124 3.61 11.92 -29.39
C ILE A 124 4.60 12.93 -28.83
N LEU A 125 5.45 12.48 -27.92
CA LEU A 125 6.47 13.30 -27.28
C LEU A 125 7.86 12.85 -27.72
N SER A 126 8.78 13.81 -27.80
CA SER A 126 10.21 13.53 -27.91
C SER A 126 10.74 12.89 -26.62
N GLU A 127 11.93 12.30 -26.68
CA GLU A 127 12.60 11.75 -25.49
C GLU A 127 12.75 12.79 -24.36
N LEU A 128 13.19 14.01 -24.67
CA LEU A 128 13.37 15.06 -23.67
C LEU A 128 12.06 15.47 -22.99
N GLU A 129 10.98 15.63 -23.77
CA GLU A 129 9.65 15.94 -23.23
C GLU A 129 9.12 14.78 -22.37
N THR A 130 9.39 13.55 -22.77
CA THR A 130 8.97 12.34 -22.05
C THR A 130 9.72 12.21 -20.72
N VAL A 131 11.03 12.48 -20.71
CA VAL A 131 11.84 12.48 -19.48
C VAL A 131 11.35 13.55 -18.52
N ASP A 132 11.14 14.78 -18.99
CA ASP A 132 10.60 15.87 -18.16
C ASP A 132 9.20 15.53 -17.60
N LEU A 133 8.33 14.92 -18.42
CA LEU A 133 7.02 14.44 -17.99
C LEU A 133 7.16 13.39 -16.87
N CYS A 134 7.99 12.37 -17.06
CA CYS A 134 8.24 11.32 -16.07
C CYS A 134 8.72 11.92 -14.74
N LEU A 135 9.69 12.84 -14.78
CA LEU A 135 10.22 13.49 -13.58
C LEU A 135 9.15 14.32 -12.85
N CYS A 136 8.29 15.04 -13.59
CA CYS A 136 7.16 15.74 -12.98
C CYS A 136 6.16 14.77 -12.35
N VAL A 137 5.79 13.71 -13.08
CA VAL A 137 4.86 12.68 -12.63
C VAL A 137 5.38 11.99 -11.37
N ASP A 138 6.66 11.63 -11.31
CA ASP A 138 7.26 10.96 -10.16
C ASP A 138 7.09 11.78 -8.88
N VAL A 139 7.38 13.09 -8.94
CA VAL A 139 7.25 13.98 -7.78
C VAL A 139 5.78 14.16 -7.38
N VAL A 140 4.89 14.37 -8.36
CA VAL A 140 3.46 14.58 -8.11
C VAL A 140 2.85 13.32 -7.50
N CYS A 141 3.01 12.17 -8.16
CA CYS A 141 2.47 10.89 -7.71
C CYS A 141 3.04 10.47 -6.36
N GLN A 142 4.32 10.69 -6.09
CA GLN A 142 4.88 10.38 -4.77
C GLN A 142 4.24 11.23 -3.66
N LYS A 143 4.05 12.54 -3.89
CA LYS A 143 3.34 13.40 -2.92
C LYS A 143 1.88 13.01 -2.76
N TYR A 144 1.24 12.63 -3.86
CA TYR A 144 -0.15 12.18 -3.90
C TYR A 144 -0.36 10.88 -3.13
N GLN A 145 0.48 9.87 -3.38
CA GLN A 145 0.50 8.59 -2.66
C GLN A 145 0.75 8.81 -1.17
N ASN A 146 1.77 9.60 -0.81
CA ASN A 146 2.09 9.88 0.59
C ASN A 146 0.93 10.53 1.35
N LYS A 147 0.15 11.39 0.68
CA LYS A 147 -1.04 11.99 1.30
C LYS A 147 -2.11 10.95 1.61
N ILE A 148 -2.39 10.04 0.68
CA ILE A 148 -3.34 8.95 0.93
C ILE A 148 -2.86 8.04 2.07
N ILE A 149 -1.58 7.64 2.05
CA ILE A 149 -0.98 6.80 3.10
C ILE A 149 -1.03 7.50 4.46
N GLU A 150 -0.74 8.81 4.51
CA GLU A 150 -0.85 9.62 5.73
C GLU A 150 -2.26 9.54 6.31
N PHE A 151 -3.31 9.66 5.48
CA PHE A 151 -4.70 9.55 5.93
C PHE A 151 -5.07 8.13 6.38
N GLU A 152 -4.68 7.10 5.62
CA GLU A 152 -4.93 5.69 5.98
C GLU A 152 -4.29 5.32 7.32
N ASN A 153 -3.06 5.77 7.56
CA ASN A 153 -2.35 5.57 8.82
C ASN A 153 -2.98 6.36 9.97
N LEU A 154 -3.38 7.61 9.72
CA LEU A 154 -3.95 8.49 10.74
C LEU A 154 -5.27 7.98 11.31
N LEU A 155 -6.09 7.38 10.44
CA LEU A 155 -7.41 6.83 10.80
C LEU A 155 -7.39 5.32 11.02
N GLU A 156 -6.25 4.66 10.80
CA GLU A 156 -6.07 3.22 10.91
C GLU A 156 -7.08 2.43 10.03
N THR A 157 -7.25 2.85 8.78
CA THR A 157 -8.36 2.38 7.90
C THR A 157 -7.98 1.28 6.91
N TRP A 158 -6.70 0.92 6.94
CA TRP A 158 -6.01 -0.02 6.08
C TRP A 158 -6.63 -1.42 6.00
N ASP A 159 -7.24 -1.90 7.09
CA ASP A 159 -7.88 -3.22 7.20
C ASP A 159 -9.41 -3.17 7.08
N PHE A 160 -9.94 -2.03 6.67
CA PHE A 160 -11.37 -1.83 6.47
C PHE A 160 -11.71 -1.57 5.01
N ASP A 161 -12.84 -2.11 4.57
CA ASP A 161 -13.36 -1.86 3.24
C ASP A 161 -13.87 -0.42 3.14
N PHE A 162 -13.37 0.31 2.15
CA PHE A 162 -13.89 1.63 1.82
C PHE A 162 -15.25 1.48 1.14
N ILE A 163 -16.23 2.25 1.60
CA ILE A 163 -17.56 2.32 1.03
C ILE A 163 -17.83 3.75 0.60
N GLN A 164 -18.27 3.92 -0.65
CA GLN A 164 -18.84 5.16 -1.16
C GLN A 164 -20.22 4.88 -1.77
N PHE A 165 -21.23 5.63 -1.36
CA PHE A 165 -22.58 5.57 -1.91
C PHE A 165 -23.30 6.89 -1.72
N ALA A 166 -23.97 7.38 -2.77
CA ALA A 166 -24.47 8.75 -2.81
C ALA A 166 -23.36 9.74 -2.39
N ASP A 167 -23.63 10.60 -1.41
CA ASP A 167 -22.67 11.57 -0.87
C ASP A 167 -21.92 11.04 0.37
N ILE A 168 -22.16 9.79 0.76
CA ILE A 168 -21.52 9.17 1.94
C ILE A 168 -20.23 8.47 1.54
N ARG A 169 -19.18 8.71 2.32
CA ARG A 169 -17.87 8.05 2.24
C ARG A 169 -17.50 7.54 3.62
N GLY A 170 -16.94 6.34 3.70
CA GLY A 170 -16.57 5.77 4.99
C GLY A 170 -15.98 4.38 4.91
N PHE A 171 -15.81 3.77 6.07
CA PHE A 171 -15.23 2.44 6.21
C PHE A 171 -16.20 1.50 6.91
N TYR A 172 -16.37 0.31 6.34
CA TYR A 172 -17.21 -0.73 6.94
C TYR A 172 -16.57 -1.30 8.20
N LEU A 173 -17.23 -1.22 9.36
CA LEU A 173 -16.69 -1.73 10.62
C LEU A 173 -17.12 -3.18 10.92
N PHE A 174 -18.44 -3.41 10.91
CA PHE A 174 -19.12 -4.68 11.19
C PHE A 174 -20.62 -4.55 10.84
N SER A 175 -21.40 -5.61 10.97
CA SER A 175 -22.86 -5.56 10.80
C SER A 175 -23.60 -5.93 12.08
N VAL A 176 -24.81 -5.38 12.24
CA VAL A 176 -25.74 -5.70 13.32
C VAL A 176 -27.13 -5.98 12.76
N GLU A 177 -27.96 -6.70 13.51
CA GLU A 177 -29.40 -6.77 13.17
C GLU A 177 -30.14 -5.47 13.52
N GLN A 178 -31.21 -5.18 12.78
CA GLN A 178 -32.01 -3.96 12.94
C GLN A 178 -32.47 -3.68 14.39
N PRO A 179 -32.99 -4.67 15.16
CA PRO A 179 -33.44 -4.40 16.53
C PRO A 179 -32.31 -3.88 17.44
N LEU A 180 -31.07 -4.34 17.23
CA LEU A 180 -29.93 -3.88 18.02
C LEU A 180 -29.56 -2.43 17.65
N TRP A 181 -29.56 -2.11 16.36
CA TRP A 181 -29.31 -0.74 15.89
C TRP A 181 -30.35 0.26 16.43
N GLU A 182 -31.63 -0.11 16.44
CA GLU A 182 -32.70 0.71 17.02
C GLU A 182 -32.49 0.98 18.51
N LEU A 183 -32.05 -0.02 19.28
CA LEU A 183 -31.68 0.15 20.69
C LEU A 183 -30.47 1.06 20.87
N MET A 184 -29.45 0.94 20.01
CA MET A 184 -28.28 1.81 20.04
C MET A 184 -28.70 3.27 19.81
N GLN A 185 -29.47 3.55 18.74
CA GLN A 185 -29.96 4.90 18.47
C GLN A 185 -30.78 5.46 19.64
N LYS A 186 -31.71 4.68 20.18
CA LYS A 186 -32.52 5.09 21.32
C LYS A 186 -31.66 5.44 22.54
N PHE A 187 -30.62 4.66 22.81
CA PHE A 187 -29.68 4.96 23.87
C PHE A 187 -28.92 6.27 23.58
N ALA A 188 -28.46 6.48 22.35
CA ALA A 188 -27.78 7.73 21.98
C ALA A 188 -28.67 8.97 22.18
N ASP A 189 -29.96 8.86 21.85
CA ASP A 189 -30.95 9.92 22.06
C ASP A 189 -31.20 10.20 23.55
N GLU A 190 -31.33 9.16 24.38
CA GLU A 190 -31.50 9.28 25.84
C GLU A 190 -30.27 9.90 26.52
N PHE A 191 -29.07 9.64 26.00
CA PHE A 191 -27.79 10.12 26.54
C PHE A 191 -27.18 11.24 25.68
N ASN A 192 -28.02 12.20 25.26
CA ASN A 192 -27.55 13.39 24.55
C ASN A 192 -26.68 14.27 25.46
N TYR A 193 -25.51 14.73 24.97
CA TYR A 193 -24.58 15.56 25.76
C TYR A 193 -25.20 16.85 26.30
N ALA A 194 -26.24 17.37 25.66
CA ALA A 194 -26.95 18.58 26.10
C ALA A 194 -27.93 18.32 27.27
N GLN A 195 -28.28 17.05 27.54
CA GLN A 195 -29.35 16.68 28.46
C GLN A 195 -28.84 16.12 29.80
N GLY A 196 -27.54 15.87 29.96
CA GLY A 196 -26.99 15.39 31.21
C GLY A 196 -25.47 15.39 31.28
N LYS A 197 -24.93 14.79 32.35
CA LYS A 197 -23.50 14.87 32.70
C LYS A 197 -22.88 13.52 33.08
N SER A 198 -23.58 12.40 32.86
CA SER A 198 -22.97 11.09 33.06
C SER A 198 -21.89 10.85 32.00
N GLU A 199 -21.02 9.86 32.22
CA GLU A 199 -19.98 9.48 31.27
C GLU A 199 -20.52 9.09 29.88
N TRP A 200 -21.81 8.72 29.78
CA TRP A 200 -22.48 8.32 28.56
C TRP A 200 -23.16 9.48 27.83
N HIS A 201 -23.27 10.67 28.46
CA HIS A 201 -23.79 11.89 27.82
C HIS A 201 -22.78 12.48 26.84
N ILE A 202 -22.45 11.71 25.80
CA ILE A 202 -21.43 11.99 24.79
C ILE A 202 -21.99 11.88 23.36
N PHE A 203 -23.31 11.83 23.22
CA PHE A 203 -23.97 11.72 21.92
C PHE A 203 -24.60 13.05 21.52
N HIS A 204 -24.55 13.36 20.23
CA HIS A 204 -25.41 14.38 19.65
C HIS A 204 -26.63 13.69 19.04
N GLN A 205 -27.80 14.29 19.21
CA GLN A 205 -29.03 13.79 18.58
C GLN A 205 -28.95 14.01 17.07
N GLU A 206 -29.15 12.93 16.32
CA GLU A 206 -29.15 12.89 14.87
C GLU A 206 -30.27 11.92 14.44
N ASP A 207 -30.87 12.13 13.26
CA ASP A 207 -32.09 11.38 12.87
C ASP A 207 -31.84 9.89 12.61
N ILE A 208 -30.68 9.56 12.04
CA ILE A 208 -30.35 8.20 11.57
C ILE A 208 -28.93 7.75 11.89
N SER A 209 -28.10 8.61 12.49
CA SER A 209 -26.68 8.36 12.72
C SER A 209 -26.36 8.42 14.21
N ILE A 210 -25.24 7.82 14.61
CA ILE A 210 -24.73 7.99 15.98
C ILE A 210 -23.50 8.87 15.89
N ARG A 211 -23.62 10.09 16.39
CA ARG A 211 -22.53 11.06 16.47
C ARG A 211 -21.99 11.14 17.89
N VAL A 212 -20.72 10.77 18.05
CA VAL A 212 -20.03 10.85 19.34
C VAL A 212 -19.39 12.24 19.45
N SER A 213 -19.91 13.07 20.35
CA SER A 213 -19.52 14.46 20.53
C SER A 213 -19.75 14.92 21.98
N ARG A 214 -18.83 15.75 22.48
CA ARG A 214 -19.01 16.45 23.77
C ARG A 214 -19.44 17.91 23.57
N GLY A 215 -20.00 18.26 22.41
CA GLY A 215 -20.46 19.61 22.06
C GLY A 215 -19.35 20.62 21.71
N ILE A 216 -18.10 20.33 22.09
CA ILE A 216 -16.92 21.14 21.70
C ILE A 216 -16.24 20.56 20.46
N ARG A 217 -16.27 19.23 20.32
CA ARG A 217 -15.60 18.51 19.25
C ARG A 217 -16.31 17.18 18.98
N ASP A 218 -16.34 16.81 17.71
CA ASP A 218 -16.79 15.49 17.26
C ASP A 218 -15.63 14.49 17.24
N HIS A 219 -15.91 13.31 17.76
CA HIS A 219 -14.95 12.22 17.91
C HIS A 219 -15.13 11.16 16.83
N ALA A 220 -16.37 10.78 16.52
CA ALA A 220 -16.71 9.79 15.51
C ALA A 220 -18.13 10.01 14.98
N PHE A 221 -18.34 9.64 13.71
CA PHE A 221 -19.64 9.59 13.07
C PHE A 221 -19.89 8.16 12.60
N ILE A 222 -21.01 7.58 13.03
CA ILE A 222 -21.35 6.19 12.78
C ILE A 222 -22.66 6.15 12.01
N LEU A 223 -22.60 5.64 10.79
CA LEU A 223 -23.74 5.57 9.89
C LEU A 223 -24.23 4.13 9.69
N PRO A 224 -25.55 3.92 9.68
CA PRO A 224 -26.13 2.67 9.21
C PRO A 224 -26.24 2.67 7.69
N LYS A 225 -25.91 1.54 7.08
CA LYS A 225 -26.29 1.22 5.71
C LYS A 225 -27.21 0.02 5.71
N TYR A 226 -28.49 0.28 5.44
CA TYR A 226 -29.53 -0.73 5.30
C TYR A 226 -29.31 -1.55 4.01
N GLY A 227 -29.60 -2.85 4.07
CA GLY A 227 -29.65 -3.69 2.88
C GLY A 227 -30.68 -3.17 1.88
N GLY A 228 -30.29 -3.01 0.61
CA GLY A 228 -31.23 -2.67 -0.46
C GLY A 228 -32.06 -3.89 -0.88
N ASN A 229 -33.23 -3.66 -1.50
CA ASN A 229 -34.13 -4.72 -2.03
C ASN A 229 -33.49 -5.72 -3.00
N PHE A 230 -32.25 -5.48 -3.45
CA PHE A 230 -31.47 -6.35 -4.34
C PHE A 230 -30.15 -6.84 -3.73
N SER A 231 -29.95 -6.67 -2.42
CA SER A 231 -28.73 -7.13 -1.74
C SER A 231 -28.87 -8.57 -1.23
N LEU A 232 -27.82 -9.38 -1.37
CA LEU A 232 -27.71 -10.75 -0.81
C LEU A 232 -27.62 -10.77 0.72
N ILE A 233 -27.77 -9.61 1.37
CA ILE A 233 -27.75 -9.44 2.81
C ILE A 233 -29.15 -9.80 3.31
N PRO A 234 -29.30 -10.64 4.35
CA PRO A 234 -30.61 -10.88 4.95
C PRO A 234 -31.29 -9.55 5.25
N ASN A 235 -32.57 -9.39 4.88
CA ASN A 235 -33.34 -8.14 4.98
C ASN A 235 -33.36 -7.45 6.36
N ASN A 236 -32.71 -8.03 7.37
CA ASN A 236 -32.64 -7.54 8.74
C ASN A 236 -31.24 -7.07 9.18
N GLN A 237 -30.22 -7.09 8.31
CA GLN A 237 -28.85 -6.69 8.67
C GLN A 237 -28.50 -5.27 8.20
N ILE A 238 -27.88 -4.53 9.10
CA ILE A 238 -27.41 -3.16 8.92
C ILE A 238 -25.89 -3.16 8.99
N LYS A 239 -25.26 -2.63 7.95
CA LYS A 239 -23.82 -2.40 7.93
C LYS A 239 -23.50 -1.14 8.71
N ILE A 240 -22.59 -1.24 9.68
CA ILE A 240 -22.11 -0.11 10.47
C ILE A 240 -20.89 0.49 9.77
N ILE A 241 -20.95 1.78 9.48
CA ILE A 241 -19.95 2.51 8.71
C ILE A 241 -19.35 3.62 9.59
N TYR A 242 -18.02 3.68 9.64
CA TYR A 242 -17.28 4.85 10.12
C TYR A 242 -17.30 5.92 9.03
N GLU A 243 -18.01 7.02 9.24
CA GLU A 243 -18.22 8.06 8.24
C GLU A 243 -17.07 9.08 8.19
N LEU A 244 -16.68 9.41 6.97
CA LEU A 244 -15.82 10.55 6.63
C LEU A 244 -16.68 11.71 6.15
N ASN A 245 -17.05 12.61 7.05
CA ASN A 245 -17.74 13.86 6.68
C ASN A 245 -16.78 15.06 6.69
N ASP A 246 -17.20 16.16 6.06
CA ASP A 246 -16.36 17.35 5.89
C ASP A 246 -15.92 17.97 7.23
N VAL A 247 -16.71 17.82 8.29
CA VAL A 247 -16.36 18.26 9.65
C VAL A 247 -15.17 17.47 10.18
N HIS A 248 -15.19 16.14 10.01
CA HIS A 248 -14.06 15.27 10.28
C HIS A 248 -12.82 15.72 9.49
N LEU A 249 -12.96 15.96 8.18
CA LEU A 249 -11.82 16.34 7.33
C LEU A 249 -11.20 17.68 7.77
N GLN A 250 -12.03 18.69 8.07
CA GLN A 250 -11.54 19.99 8.56
C GLN A 250 -10.76 19.87 9.87
N SER A 251 -11.21 19.00 10.79
CA SER A 251 -10.50 18.76 12.06
C SER A 251 -9.11 18.11 11.86
N LEU A 252 -8.96 17.28 10.83
CA LEU A 252 -7.70 16.62 10.47
C LEU A 252 -6.74 17.56 9.73
N GLU A 253 -7.23 18.62 9.08
CA GLU A 253 -6.40 19.60 8.36
C GLU A 253 -5.82 20.72 9.27
N GLN A 254 -6.48 21.07 10.38
CA GLN A 254 -6.04 22.19 11.23
C GLN A 254 -4.78 21.87 12.07
N ARG A 255 -3.63 22.44 11.68
CA ARG A 255 -2.29 22.21 12.30
C ARG A 255 -2.08 22.69 13.75
N LYS A 256 -3.05 23.36 14.39
CA LYS A 256 -2.86 23.83 15.77
C LYS A 256 -3.16 22.71 16.76
N VAL A 257 -2.11 21.98 17.14
CA VAL A 257 -2.11 21.13 18.33
C VAL A 257 -2.25 22.04 19.55
N THR A 258 -3.47 22.19 20.07
CA THR A 258 -3.67 22.81 21.37
C THR A 258 -3.43 21.75 22.44
N SER A 259 -2.74 22.15 23.51
CA SER A 259 -2.31 21.30 24.63
C SER A 259 -3.43 20.62 25.43
N TRP A 260 -4.70 20.79 25.03
CA TRP A 260 -5.88 20.22 25.68
C TRP A 260 -6.41 18.94 25.01
N GLN A 261 -5.76 18.45 23.94
CA GLN A 261 -6.24 17.28 23.21
C GLN A 261 -5.72 15.97 23.81
N GLN A 262 -6.41 15.48 24.84
CA GLN A 262 -6.53 14.03 25.06
C GLN A 262 -7.97 13.71 25.48
N ASP A 263 -8.63 12.94 24.62
CA ASP A 263 -9.38 11.74 25.02
C ASP A 263 -9.51 10.86 23.75
N ILE A 264 -8.36 10.26 23.40
CA ILE A 264 -8.11 9.19 22.42
C ILE A 264 -8.06 9.61 20.92
N GLY A 265 -7.01 9.15 20.21
CA GLY A 265 -6.77 9.38 18.78
C GLY A 265 -6.04 10.70 18.45
N SER A 266 -5.60 10.86 17.19
CA SER A 266 -4.91 12.07 16.77
C SER A 266 -5.86 13.27 16.86
N ARG A 267 -5.43 14.27 17.63
CA ARG A 267 -6.20 15.49 17.91
C ARG A 267 -7.53 15.27 18.64
N GLY A 268 -7.90 14.05 19.05
CA GLY A 268 -9.21 13.75 19.63
C GLY A 268 -10.25 13.28 18.62
N THR A 269 -9.85 12.97 17.38
CA THR A 269 -10.68 12.20 16.44
C THR A 269 -10.38 10.71 16.62
N TRP A 270 -11.43 9.91 16.78
CA TRP A 270 -11.30 8.46 16.96
C TRP A 270 -10.96 7.78 15.64
N THR A 271 -10.03 6.83 15.68
CA THR A 271 -9.67 6.01 14.51
C THR A 271 -10.76 4.99 14.20
N ALA A 272 -10.75 4.39 13.01
CA ALA A 272 -11.68 3.33 12.64
C ALA A 272 -11.52 2.10 13.55
N ILE A 273 -10.28 1.70 13.85
CA ILE A 273 -9.97 0.62 14.81
C ILE A 273 -10.52 0.94 16.19
N TYR A 274 -10.20 2.13 16.73
CA TYR A 274 -10.66 2.50 18.06
C TYR A 274 -12.19 2.57 18.13
N THR A 275 -12.83 3.16 17.12
CA THR A 275 -14.30 3.25 17.05
C THR A 275 -14.93 1.86 17.04
N LYS A 276 -14.45 0.95 16.19
CA LYS A 276 -14.92 -0.45 16.18
C LYS A 276 -14.75 -1.12 17.54
N LYS A 277 -13.57 -0.98 18.16
CA LYS A 277 -13.28 -1.55 19.48
C LYS A 277 -14.22 -1.00 20.56
N TRP A 278 -14.37 0.33 20.62
CA TRP A 278 -15.24 0.99 21.58
C TRP A 278 -16.71 0.58 21.40
N LEU A 279 -17.17 0.46 20.14
CA LEU A 279 -18.53 -0.01 19.84
C LEU A 279 -18.77 -1.41 20.37
N LEU A 280 -17.87 -2.35 20.07
CA LEU A 280 -18.02 -3.77 20.41
C LEU A 280 -17.78 -4.07 21.89
N GLU A 281 -16.80 -3.43 22.52
CA GLU A 281 -16.37 -3.76 23.88
C GLU A 281 -17.02 -2.89 24.96
N LYS A 282 -17.55 -1.71 24.61
CA LYS A 282 -18.11 -0.77 25.60
C LYS A 282 -19.54 -0.39 25.30
N TYR A 283 -19.79 0.19 24.12
CA TYR A 283 -21.09 0.81 23.85
C TYR A 283 -22.21 -0.21 23.69
N ILE A 284 -22.07 -1.18 22.79
CA ILE A 284 -23.09 -2.19 22.55
C ILE A 284 -23.40 -3.01 23.83
N PRO A 285 -22.39 -3.51 24.57
CA PRO A 285 -22.64 -4.16 25.86
C PRO A 285 -23.41 -3.27 26.84
N LYS A 286 -23.10 -1.96 26.91
CA LYS A 286 -23.82 -1.05 27.80
C LYS A 286 -25.26 -0.83 27.38
N VAL A 287 -25.53 -0.70 26.08
CA VAL A 287 -26.89 -0.60 25.55
C VAL A 287 -27.71 -1.82 25.92
N ILE A 288 -27.14 -3.03 25.76
CA ILE A 288 -27.78 -4.29 26.10
C ILE A 288 -28.08 -4.35 27.61
N ASP A 289 -27.10 -4.04 28.45
CA ASP A 289 -27.22 -4.00 29.91
C ASP A 289 -28.33 -3.03 30.36
N TYR A 290 -28.34 -1.81 29.82
CA TYR A 290 -29.30 -0.77 30.19
C TYR A 290 -30.76 -1.13 29.85
N TYR A 291 -30.99 -1.89 28.77
CA TYR A 291 -32.33 -2.34 28.38
C TYR A 291 -32.63 -3.80 28.78
N SER A 292 -31.73 -4.47 29.49
CA SER A 292 -31.85 -5.89 29.84
C SER A 292 -33.14 -6.21 30.61
N GLU A 293 -33.53 -5.36 31.56
CA GLU A 293 -34.76 -5.53 32.36
C GLU A 293 -36.06 -5.42 31.52
N LYS A 294 -35.98 -4.78 30.35
CA LYS A 294 -37.13 -4.55 29.45
C LYS A 294 -37.08 -5.44 28.20
N SER A 295 -36.02 -6.21 28.04
CA SER A 295 -35.77 -7.06 26.88
C SER A 295 -36.09 -8.52 27.23
N PRO A 296 -36.82 -9.25 26.37
CA PRO A 296 -37.03 -10.69 26.54
C PRO A 296 -35.78 -11.51 26.16
N LEU A 297 -34.80 -10.92 25.47
CA LEU A 297 -33.57 -11.58 25.02
C LEU A 297 -32.44 -11.44 26.05
N SER A 298 -31.66 -12.52 26.19
CA SER A 298 -30.42 -12.56 26.97
C SER A 298 -29.27 -11.81 26.31
N GLU A 299 -28.23 -11.48 27.07
CA GLU A 299 -27.02 -10.80 26.57
C GLU A 299 -26.34 -11.60 25.43
N VAL A 300 -26.25 -12.92 25.57
CA VAL A 300 -25.65 -13.81 24.55
C VAL A 300 -26.46 -13.77 23.25
N GLU A 301 -27.79 -13.71 23.33
CA GLU A 301 -28.67 -13.59 22.17
C GLU A 301 -28.55 -12.22 21.49
N TRP A 302 -28.22 -11.15 22.23
CA TRP A 302 -27.93 -9.86 21.62
C TRP A 302 -26.56 -9.83 20.95
N LEU A 303 -25.54 -10.40 21.57
CA LEU A 303 -24.19 -10.46 21.01
C LEU A 303 -24.13 -11.32 19.73
N SER A 304 -24.96 -12.36 19.62
CA SER A 304 -25.05 -13.18 18.40
C SER A 304 -25.61 -12.42 17.18
N LYS A 305 -26.24 -11.26 17.39
CA LYS A 305 -26.73 -10.36 16.33
C LYS A 305 -25.64 -9.48 15.74
N ILE A 306 -24.40 -9.57 16.25
CA ILE A 306 -23.25 -8.85 15.73
C ILE A 306 -22.47 -9.77 14.79
N MET A 307 -22.30 -9.34 13.55
CA MET A 307 -21.44 -10.02 12.58
C MET A 307 -20.14 -9.27 12.40
N ILE A 308 -19.07 -9.85 12.98
CA ILE A 308 -17.71 -9.33 12.85
C ILE A 308 -17.04 -10.05 11.68
N TYR A 309 -16.60 -9.28 10.69
CA TYR A 309 -15.68 -9.78 9.67
C TYR A 309 -14.26 -9.57 10.20
N GLN A 310 -13.52 -10.66 10.37
CA GLN A 310 -12.11 -10.62 10.77
C GLN A 310 -11.24 -10.55 9.52
N TYR A 311 -10.60 -9.39 9.33
CA TYR A 311 -9.34 -9.28 8.61
C TYR A 311 -8.22 -9.14 9.64
N GLU A 312 -8.04 -10.15 10.49
CA GLU A 312 -6.92 -10.13 11.45
C GLU A 312 -5.66 -10.62 10.73
N ARG A 313 -4.86 -9.67 10.25
CA ARG A 313 -3.47 -9.92 9.86
C ARG A 313 -2.58 -9.38 10.97
N GLY A 314 -1.82 -10.25 11.63
CA GLY A 314 -0.81 -9.83 12.60
C GLY A 314 0.31 -9.05 11.89
N SER A 315 0.90 -8.05 12.54
CA SER A 315 1.90 -7.16 11.93
C SER A 315 3.09 -7.93 11.32
N ILE A 316 3.59 -7.51 10.14
CA ILE A 316 4.80 -8.10 9.50
C ILE A 316 5.98 -8.12 10.49
N ILE A 317 6.08 -7.11 11.34
CA ILE A 317 7.18 -6.96 12.30
C ILE A 317 7.13 -8.09 13.35
N GLU A 318 5.93 -8.57 13.68
CA GLU A 318 5.65 -9.58 14.71
C GLU A 318 5.72 -11.02 14.19
N ILE A 319 5.93 -11.23 12.89
CA ILE A 319 6.06 -12.56 12.28
C ILE A 319 7.20 -13.34 12.95
N ASN A 320 6.88 -14.48 13.57
CA ASN A 320 7.89 -15.34 14.19
C ASN A 320 7.94 -16.73 13.56
N ASP A 321 6.87 -17.14 12.87
CA ASP A 321 6.85 -18.35 12.06
C ASP A 321 6.95 -17.99 10.57
N ILE A 322 7.69 -18.80 9.80
CA ILE A 322 7.82 -18.61 8.35
C ILE A 322 6.48 -18.67 7.61
N ARG A 323 5.52 -19.43 8.13
CA ARG A 323 4.17 -19.57 7.56
C ARG A 323 3.36 -18.28 7.68
N ASP A 324 3.68 -17.42 8.64
CA ASP A 324 2.98 -16.15 8.80
C ASP A 324 3.30 -15.17 7.66
N PHE A 325 4.29 -15.45 6.80
CA PHE A 325 4.51 -14.70 5.56
C PHE A 325 3.48 -15.01 4.47
N ILE A 326 2.80 -16.14 4.51
CA ILE A 326 1.93 -16.61 3.41
C ILE A 326 0.85 -15.58 3.04
N PRO A 327 0.10 -14.97 3.98
CA PRO A 327 -0.92 -13.98 3.64
C PRO A 327 -0.36 -12.79 2.86
N TYR A 328 0.83 -12.32 3.23
CA TYR A 328 1.53 -11.20 2.61
C TYR A 328 2.05 -11.53 1.21
N LEU A 329 2.61 -12.74 1.05
CA LEU A 329 3.05 -13.23 -0.25
C LEU A 329 1.87 -13.40 -1.21
N ARG A 330 0.73 -13.87 -0.72
CA ARG A 330 -0.50 -14.00 -1.51
C ARG A 330 -1.07 -12.65 -1.96
N ASP A 331 -0.91 -11.58 -1.16
CA ASP A 331 -1.27 -10.23 -1.62
C ASP A 331 -0.37 -9.78 -2.77
N ILE A 332 0.95 -9.95 -2.62
CA ILE A 332 1.92 -9.62 -3.67
C ILE A 332 1.62 -10.43 -4.92
N GLN A 333 1.37 -11.73 -4.79
CA GLN A 333 1.01 -12.62 -5.89
C GLN A 333 -0.28 -12.16 -6.58
N SER A 334 -1.31 -11.82 -5.81
CA SER A 334 -2.57 -11.30 -6.33
C SER A 334 -2.35 -10.01 -7.11
N TRP A 335 -1.53 -9.09 -6.60
CA TRP A 335 -1.14 -7.86 -7.30
C TRP A 335 -0.37 -8.14 -8.59
N LEU A 336 0.66 -8.99 -8.54
CA LEU A 336 1.50 -9.34 -9.68
C LEU A 336 0.71 -9.99 -10.82
N HIS A 337 -0.31 -10.80 -10.49
CA HIS A 337 -1.14 -11.51 -11.47
C HIS A 337 -1.89 -10.56 -12.44
N ILE A 338 -2.22 -9.37 -11.97
CA ILE A 338 -3.08 -8.38 -12.63
C ILE A 338 -2.33 -7.09 -12.96
N TYR A 339 -1.11 -6.93 -12.45
CA TYR A 339 -0.16 -5.92 -12.91
C TYR A 339 0.29 -6.26 -14.34
N LYS A 340 0.23 -5.30 -15.26
CA LYS A 340 0.45 -5.55 -16.70
C LYS A 340 1.78 -5.04 -17.23
N ALA A 341 2.43 -4.12 -16.52
CA ALA A 341 3.67 -3.49 -16.95
C ALA A 341 4.89 -4.27 -16.44
N ASN A 342 6.07 -3.89 -16.93
CA ASN A 342 7.31 -4.33 -16.30
C ASN A 342 7.44 -3.69 -14.91
N ILE A 343 8.16 -4.36 -14.01
CA ILE A 343 8.43 -3.92 -12.64
C ILE A 343 9.90 -3.56 -12.55
N ALA A 344 10.24 -2.45 -11.89
CA ALA A 344 11.63 -2.08 -11.68
C ALA A 344 12.37 -3.20 -10.93
N ALA A 345 13.49 -3.67 -11.46
CA ALA A 345 14.25 -4.78 -10.86
C ALA A 345 14.73 -4.42 -9.46
N SER A 346 15.02 -3.14 -9.19
CA SER A 346 15.38 -2.63 -7.87
C SER A 346 14.37 -2.95 -6.77
N LEU A 347 13.08 -3.03 -7.09
CA LEU A 347 12.02 -3.40 -6.14
C LEU A 347 12.04 -4.91 -5.81
N LEU A 348 12.44 -5.74 -6.76
CA LEU A 348 12.39 -7.20 -6.65
C LEU A 348 13.70 -7.82 -6.17
N ARG A 349 14.85 -7.17 -6.40
CA ARG A 349 16.19 -7.68 -6.02
C ARG A 349 16.29 -8.06 -4.53
N PRO A 350 15.90 -7.20 -3.56
CA PRO A 350 15.98 -7.56 -2.14
C PRO A 350 15.04 -8.73 -1.80
N TYR A 351 13.85 -8.72 -2.39
CA TYR A 351 12.81 -9.73 -2.20
C TYR A 351 13.27 -11.10 -2.70
N TYR A 352 13.74 -11.21 -3.95
CA TYR A 352 14.24 -12.46 -4.51
C TYR A 352 15.42 -13.01 -3.71
N LYS A 353 16.37 -12.14 -3.34
CA LYS A 353 17.52 -12.55 -2.54
C LYS A 353 17.08 -13.12 -1.19
N ALA A 354 16.29 -12.35 -0.43
CA ALA A 354 15.90 -12.74 0.92
C ALA A 354 15.07 -14.02 0.94
N PHE A 355 14.11 -14.17 0.02
CA PHE A 355 13.26 -15.37 -0.01
C PHE A 355 13.97 -16.60 -0.56
N THR A 356 14.87 -16.48 -1.55
CA THR A 356 15.72 -17.61 -1.95
C THR A 356 16.65 -18.03 -0.81
N ASP A 357 17.28 -17.08 -0.11
CA ASP A 357 18.12 -17.38 1.05
C ASP A 357 17.33 -18.06 2.18
N LEU A 358 16.06 -17.67 2.36
CA LEU A 358 15.16 -18.25 3.36
C LEU A 358 14.79 -19.71 3.02
N VAL A 359 14.45 -19.99 1.76
CA VAL A 359 14.05 -21.35 1.34
C VAL A 359 15.22 -22.28 1.03
N ARG A 360 16.47 -21.79 1.08
CA ARG A 360 17.66 -22.56 0.71
C ARG A 360 17.85 -23.84 1.53
N ASN A 361 17.46 -23.82 2.80
CA ASN A 361 17.61 -24.95 3.73
C ASN A 361 16.29 -25.75 3.86
N THR A 362 15.52 -25.84 2.77
CA THR A 362 14.35 -26.71 2.72
C THR A 362 14.80 -28.16 2.55
N ASP A 363 14.15 -29.06 3.28
CA ASP A 363 14.30 -30.51 3.11
C ASP A 363 14.09 -30.90 1.63
N SER A 364 15.01 -31.68 1.07
CA SER A 364 14.97 -32.11 -0.33
C SER A 364 13.79 -33.04 -0.65
N ALA A 365 13.14 -33.60 0.36
CA ALA A 365 11.93 -34.41 0.24
C ALA A 365 10.63 -33.57 0.15
N ILE A 366 10.72 -32.28 -0.21
CA ILE A 366 9.54 -31.42 -0.41
C ILE A 366 8.58 -32.01 -1.44
N MET A 367 7.28 -31.93 -1.14
CA MET A 367 6.21 -32.38 -2.04
C MET A 367 5.89 -31.35 -3.12
N GLY A 368 5.37 -31.81 -4.27
CA GLY A 368 4.92 -30.92 -5.34
C GLY A 368 6.05 -30.30 -6.14
N MET A 369 7.16 -31.03 -6.33
CA MET A 369 8.29 -30.57 -7.14
C MET A 369 7.88 -30.23 -8.58
N ASP A 370 6.89 -30.95 -9.14
CA ASP A 370 6.30 -30.68 -10.45
C ASP A 370 5.71 -29.26 -10.56
N TYR A 371 5.05 -28.77 -9.51
CA TYR A 371 4.54 -27.40 -9.45
C TYR A 371 5.68 -26.37 -9.45
N ILE A 372 6.70 -26.58 -8.61
CA ILE A 372 7.89 -25.71 -8.55
C ILE A 372 8.57 -25.65 -9.90
N ILE A 373 8.85 -26.81 -10.50
CA ILE A 373 9.53 -26.94 -11.79
C ILE A 373 8.70 -26.28 -12.90
N GLY A 374 7.39 -26.49 -12.91
CA GLY A 374 6.48 -25.85 -13.89
C GLY A 374 6.57 -24.32 -13.85
N ASN A 375 6.57 -23.73 -12.66
CA ASN A 375 6.72 -22.28 -12.51
C ASN A 375 8.10 -21.79 -12.98
N LEU A 376 9.18 -22.48 -12.59
CA LEU A 376 10.55 -22.09 -12.96
C LEU A 376 10.80 -22.22 -14.47
N HIS A 377 10.31 -23.28 -15.13
CA HIS A 377 10.36 -23.38 -16.58
C HIS A 377 9.53 -22.29 -17.28
N GLY A 378 8.39 -21.90 -16.71
CA GLY A 378 7.59 -20.79 -17.23
C GLY A 378 8.37 -19.47 -17.29
N ILE A 379 9.35 -19.29 -16.39
CA ILE A 379 10.28 -18.15 -16.40
C ILE A 379 11.32 -18.31 -17.53
N GLU A 380 11.84 -19.53 -17.73
CA GLU A 380 12.90 -19.86 -18.69
C GLU A 380 12.45 -19.76 -20.14
N TRP A 381 11.30 -20.33 -20.50
CA TRP A 381 10.79 -20.39 -21.87
C TRP A 381 10.69 -19.01 -22.55
N LYS A 382 10.54 -17.95 -21.76
CA LYS A 382 10.46 -16.57 -22.25
C LYS A 382 11.79 -15.82 -22.24
N ASN A 383 12.86 -16.41 -21.71
CA ASN A 383 14.22 -15.83 -21.71
C ASN A 383 15.03 -16.25 -22.94
N THR A 384 14.77 -17.43 -23.50
CA THR A 384 15.53 -18.00 -24.62
C THR A 384 14.57 -18.43 -25.73
N ARG A 385 14.77 -17.91 -26.95
CA ARG A 385 14.08 -18.40 -28.17
C ARG A 385 14.64 -19.75 -28.66
N GLU A 386 15.63 -20.31 -27.98
CA GLU A 386 16.27 -21.56 -28.35
C GLU A 386 15.66 -22.73 -27.56
N GLN A 387 15.36 -23.80 -28.30
CA GLN A 387 14.69 -25.02 -27.86
C GLN A 387 15.33 -25.61 -26.60
N VAL A 388 14.60 -25.57 -25.50
CA VAL A 388 14.92 -26.36 -24.31
C VAL A 388 14.47 -27.80 -24.58
N ASN A 389 15.43 -28.74 -24.53
CA ASN A 389 15.16 -30.17 -24.61
C ASN A 389 14.23 -30.59 -23.45
N ASN A 390 13.10 -31.21 -23.80
CA ASN A 390 12.08 -31.76 -22.89
C ASN A 390 12.57 -32.97 -22.08
N ASN A 391 13.57 -32.80 -21.21
CA ASN A 391 13.96 -33.78 -20.21
C ASN A 391 13.68 -33.22 -18.80
N SER A 392 12.40 -32.98 -18.47
CA SER A 392 11.96 -32.61 -17.11
C SER A 392 11.91 -33.79 -16.14
N LEU A 393 12.16 -35.02 -16.62
CA LEU A 393 12.25 -36.22 -15.81
C LEU A 393 13.59 -36.25 -15.07
N GLY A 394 13.63 -35.73 -13.85
CA GLY A 394 14.76 -35.91 -12.92
C GLY A 394 15.20 -34.68 -12.12
N TRP A 395 14.49 -33.55 -12.21
CA TRP A 395 14.82 -32.36 -11.42
C TRP A 395 14.67 -32.63 -9.92
N THR A 396 15.71 -32.30 -9.19
CA THR A 396 15.75 -32.32 -7.73
C THR A 396 15.49 -30.93 -7.17
N PHE A 397 15.19 -30.83 -5.87
CA PHE A 397 15.10 -29.53 -5.21
C PHE A 397 16.42 -28.73 -5.29
N LYS A 398 17.56 -29.41 -5.36
CA LYS A 398 18.86 -28.77 -5.58
C LYS A 398 18.91 -28.05 -6.93
N ASP A 399 18.34 -28.62 -7.98
CA ASP A 399 18.27 -28.00 -9.31
C ASP A 399 17.36 -26.77 -9.28
N ALA A 400 16.24 -26.84 -8.55
CA ALA A 400 15.38 -25.68 -8.31
C ALA A 400 16.16 -24.54 -7.60
N LEU A 401 16.95 -24.85 -6.57
CA LEU A 401 17.79 -23.84 -5.89
C LEU A 401 18.82 -23.20 -6.83
N VAL A 402 19.49 -23.99 -7.67
CA VAL A 402 20.44 -23.46 -8.68
C VAL A 402 19.72 -22.49 -9.62
N TYR A 403 18.48 -22.80 -9.99
CA TYR A 403 17.69 -21.91 -10.83
C TYR A 403 17.28 -20.63 -10.10
N LEU A 404 16.85 -20.70 -8.84
CA LEU A 404 16.57 -19.52 -8.03
C LEU A 404 17.79 -18.60 -7.91
N ASP A 405 18.99 -19.17 -7.75
CA ASP A 405 20.27 -18.44 -7.72
C ASP A 405 20.61 -17.79 -9.07
N ALA A 406 20.32 -18.49 -10.18
CA ALA A 406 20.45 -17.93 -11.52
C ALA A 406 19.49 -16.74 -11.73
N GLN A 407 18.26 -16.80 -11.20
CA GLN A 407 17.32 -15.68 -11.26
C GLN A 407 17.79 -14.48 -10.44
N ILE A 408 18.39 -14.68 -9.26
CA ILE A 408 19.01 -13.59 -8.49
C ILE A 408 20.14 -12.94 -9.30
N THR A 409 21.00 -13.75 -9.90
CA THR A 409 22.11 -13.25 -10.71
C THR A 409 21.60 -12.45 -11.91
N ARG A 410 20.56 -12.95 -12.59
CA ARG A 410 19.94 -12.25 -13.73
C ARG A 410 19.32 -10.92 -13.32
N ILE A 411 18.47 -10.90 -12.28
CA ILE A 411 17.74 -9.67 -11.90
C ILE A 411 18.68 -8.56 -11.38
N ASN A 412 19.85 -8.92 -10.87
CA ASN A 412 20.90 -7.95 -10.52
C ASN A 412 21.50 -7.25 -11.76
N ASN A 413 21.42 -7.86 -12.94
CA ASN A 413 21.95 -7.37 -14.20
C ASN A 413 20.88 -6.81 -15.16
N CYS A 414 19.62 -6.70 -14.72
CA CYS A 414 18.53 -6.12 -15.51
C CYS A 414 17.95 -4.90 -14.81
N GLU A 415 17.44 -3.94 -15.57
CA GLU A 415 16.78 -2.73 -15.06
C GLU A 415 15.33 -3.00 -14.62
N TYR A 416 14.67 -3.94 -15.27
CA TYR A 416 13.28 -4.29 -15.03
C TYR A 416 13.03 -5.80 -15.20
N GLU A 417 11.88 -6.23 -14.67
CA GLU A 417 11.38 -7.60 -14.71
C GLU A 417 9.99 -7.65 -15.30
N ASN A 418 9.66 -8.74 -15.99
CA ASN A 418 8.29 -8.95 -16.43
C ASN A 418 7.40 -9.39 -15.26
N CYS A 419 6.22 -8.80 -15.10
CA CYS A 419 5.29 -9.09 -14.00
C CYS A 419 4.95 -10.58 -13.87
N LEU A 420 4.76 -11.31 -14.98
CA LEU A 420 4.47 -12.75 -14.95
C LEU A 420 5.63 -13.54 -14.36
N LYS A 421 6.88 -13.16 -14.65
CA LYS A 421 8.04 -13.84 -14.05
C LYS A 421 8.11 -13.61 -12.55
N ALA A 422 7.76 -12.41 -12.09
CA ALA A 422 7.65 -12.10 -10.68
C ALA A 422 6.50 -12.87 -10.00
N ASP A 423 5.35 -13.01 -10.68
CA ASP A 423 4.23 -13.84 -10.21
C ASP A 423 4.68 -15.31 -10.04
N LEU A 424 5.31 -15.89 -11.07
CA LEU A 424 5.82 -17.26 -11.02
C LEU A 424 6.87 -17.47 -9.93
N MET A 425 7.80 -16.54 -9.73
CA MET A 425 8.75 -16.61 -8.61
C MET A 425 8.05 -16.57 -7.25
N THR A 426 7.06 -15.69 -7.10
CA THR A 426 6.31 -15.57 -5.84
C THR A 426 5.50 -16.83 -5.55
N ARG A 427 4.84 -17.43 -6.55
CA ARG A 427 4.15 -18.72 -6.41
C ARG A 427 5.09 -19.84 -5.97
N THR A 428 6.30 -19.87 -6.52
CA THR A 428 7.33 -20.83 -6.10
C THR A 428 7.71 -20.64 -4.63
N TYR A 429 7.93 -19.40 -4.18
CA TYR A 429 8.22 -19.14 -2.76
C TYR A 429 7.06 -19.54 -1.84
N ILE A 430 5.83 -19.19 -2.20
CA ILE A 430 4.62 -19.59 -1.44
C ILE A 430 4.57 -21.10 -1.30
N TRP A 431 4.71 -21.84 -2.40
CA TRP A 431 4.63 -23.29 -2.39
C TRP A 431 5.72 -23.93 -1.50
N ILE A 432 6.96 -23.42 -1.60
CA ILE A 432 8.05 -23.94 -0.78
C ILE A 432 7.81 -23.67 0.71
N ILE A 433 7.29 -22.49 1.07
CA ILE A 433 6.97 -22.15 2.46
C ILE A 433 5.80 -22.97 3.00
N GLU A 434 4.77 -23.23 2.18
CA GLU A 434 3.59 -24.00 2.58
C GLU A 434 3.91 -25.49 2.78
N HIS A 435 4.72 -26.07 1.89
CA HIS A 435 4.91 -27.52 1.81
C HIS A 435 6.30 -28.01 2.23
N GLY A 436 7.26 -27.11 2.38
CA GLY A 436 8.63 -27.41 2.77
C GLY A 436 8.83 -27.49 4.29
N LYS A 437 9.78 -28.32 4.70
CA LYS A 437 10.37 -28.27 6.05
C LYS A 437 11.61 -27.39 5.98
N ILE A 438 11.52 -26.16 6.47
CA ILE A 438 12.56 -25.13 6.27
C ILE A 438 13.29 -24.87 7.58
N SER A 439 14.62 -24.98 7.56
CA SER A 439 15.47 -24.56 8.69
C SER A 439 16.00 -23.15 8.45
N PHE A 440 15.59 -22.19 9.26
CA PHE A 440 15.98 -20.78 9.10
C PHE A 440 16.59 -20.20 10.37
N SER A 441 17.41 -19.18 10.19
CA SER A 441 17.95 -18.34 11.25
C SER A 441 17.11 -17.08 11.44
N GLN A 442 17.20 -16.45 12.62
CA GLN A 442 16.52 -15.19 12.88
C GLN A 442 16.99 -14.06 11.94
N SER A 443 18.24 -14.08 11.49
CA SER A 443 18.76 -13.09 10.53
C SER A 443 18.11 -13.24 9.16
N GLN A 444 17.90 -14.47 8.66
CA GLN A 444 17.16 -14.73 7.43
C GLN A 444 15.70 -14.27 7.56
N MET A 445 15.06 -14.56 8.70
CA MET A 445 13.70 -14.10 8.99
C MET A 445 13.59 -12.56 8.95
N ASN A 446 14.50 -11.85 9.63
CA ASN A 446 14.51 -10.39 9.66
C ASN A 446 14.78 -9.79 8.27
N ALA A 447 15.67 -10.39 7.48
CA ALA A 447 15.93 -9.96 6.10
C ALA A 447 14.69 -10.14 5.21
N ALA A 448 13.98 -11.27 5.36
CA ALA A 448 12.73 -11.53 4.65
C ALA A 448 11.64 -10.52 5.02
N LYS A 449 11.45 -10.19 6.31
CA LYS A 449 10.51 -9.15 6.76
C LYS A 449 10.78 -7.80 6.08
N GLN A 450 12.02 -7.34 6.10
CA GLN A 450 12.42 -6.05 5.53
C GLN A 450 12.22 -6.02 4.01
N ALA A 451 12.64 -7.07 3.32
CA ALA A 451 12.48 -7.17 1.87
C ALA A 451 11.01 -7.26 1.45
N LEU A 452 10.18 -7.96 2.23
CA LEU A 452 8.76 -8.12 2.00
C LEU A 452 8.00 -6.81 2.20
N LEU A 453 8.30 -6.08 3.28
CA LEU A 453 7.56 -4.88 3.70
C LEU A 453 7.42 -3.86 2.55
N THR A 454 8.53 -3.53 1.88
CA THR A 454 8.52 -2.52 0.81
C THR A 454 7.64 -2.94 -0.37
N LEU A 455 7.75 -4.21 -0.80
CA LEU A 455 6.98 -4.71 -1.94
C LEU A 455 5.50 -4.90 -1.58
N TRP A 456 5.23 -5.32 -0.35
CA TRP A 456 3.89 -5.51 0.16
C TRP A 456 3.16 -4.18 0.35
N GLU A 457 3.79 -3.14 0.90
CA GLU A 457 3.18 -1.82 1.03
C GLU A 457 2.79 -1.23 -0.32
N LEU A 458 3.64 -1.40 -1.34
CA LEU A 458 3.33 -1.02 -2.71
C LEU A 458 2.13 -1.81 -3.26
N SER A 459 2.18 -3.14 -3.14
CA SER A 459 1.10 -4.04 -3.56
C SER A 459 -0.23 -3.65 -2.91
N ARG A 460 -0.24 -3.49 -1.59
CA ARG A 460 -1.40 -3.10 -0.79
C ARG A 460 -1.98 -1.77 -1.25
N PHE A 461 -1.13 -0.75 -1.43
CA PHE A 461 -1.55 0.56 -1.90
C PHE A 461 -2.19 0.48 -3.29
N GLU A 462 -1.52 -0.18 -4.24
CA GLU A 462 -2.01 -0.26 -5.62
C GLU A 462 -3.29 -1.10 -5.71
N MET A 463 -3.35 -2.25 -5.04
CA MET A 463 -4.55 -3.10 -4.99
C MET A 463 -5.75 -2.31 -4.49
N ARG A 464 -5.57 -1.46 -3.48
CA ARG A 464 -6.65 -0.70 -2.86
C ARG A 464 -7.05 0.54 -3.66
N HIS A 465 -6.08 1.31 -4.16
CA HIS A 465 -6.35 2.64 -4.72
C HIS A 465 -6.18 2.72 -6.24
N VAL A 466 -5.20 2.02 -6.80
CA VAL A 466 -4.97 2.01 -8.27
C VAL A 466 -5.96 1.08 -8.96
N TYR A 467 -6.40 0.03 -8.26
CA TYR A 467 -7.23 -1.00 -8.85
C TYR A 467 -8.44 -1.44 -7.99
N PRO A 468 -9.34 -0.51 -7.64
CA PRO A 468 -10.42 -0.76 -6.69
C PRO A 468 -11.52 -1.71 -7.19
N ASN A 469 -11.67 -1.89 -8.51
CA ASN A 469 -12.77 -2.66 -9.14
C ASN A 469 -12.32 -4.00 -9.72
N ARG A 470 -11.35 -4.67 -9.07
CA ARG A 470 -10.75 -5.91 -9.56
C ARG A 470 -11.61 -7.14 -9.32
#